data_AF-A0A831XDI1-F1
#
_entry.id   AF-A0A831XDI1-F1
#
_cell.length_a   1.000
_cell.length_b   1.000
_cell.length_c   1.000
_cell.angle_alpha   90.00
_cell.angle_beta   90.00
_cell.angle_gamma   90.00
#
_symmetry.space_group_name_H-M   'P 1'
#
loop_
_entity.id
_entity.type
_entity.pdbx_description
1 polymer ?
#
loop_
_entity_poly.entity_id
_entity_poly.type
_entity_poly.pdbx_seq_one_letter_code
_entity_poly.pdbx_strand_id
1 'polypeptide(L)'
;MALNLFGTKPREACEVHGHHGGSGNRMLAAMVLISFALVVWHVLSSGTGGHLASSEAAPVSFPVLLGSELRELLFDKHGILMELWEVLPYFLVGIIIAGYLRTFKVAVKLQAKLRKYGVLSVFLASFVGIITPLCACGTVTTALGLLLAGIPLAPVMALMVTSPLLSPSTYLLTLNDLGPEWTVIRTVSAFAMGIFAGLLTLALGRRSGFRKEDIFIEGALVRGDFHDEDYPDERLRCSCRRNFGNRVAVRTGSKFLIFLAKTVEMVWVVGKYVIVGVVIGAVVERYLPREWVVRFFGQGDPLNIVWVTLASVPMFLHQISASSIVYHIKGSLEGTLDAGAALAFMIGGPVTAVPTMVLFWSFFRKRVFFLYMFACLSGTLLIAYGFQYLVFVPGVDVGNPLLKGVGSLSGGEAVVIRKHDPNVRMVMDPAGKGAVATYSNAADGRGPVVFDGAQGRFAAAMADRCDNRVYIGNIADWLGENSLAAASSKILVYSLGSGSGDAAALLGDTVLAELKGRGFTVRKATRNDVPRLTEGVLAEYGQVWLFFGDDGAGLSDAEIKLLADHNAAGGAALVVPSRLQPGGAAPLASRYGVTFSGVADNGPEVRVATASAAFSRTAQWLGTVLKLVKKA
;
A
#
# COMPACT_ATOMS: atom_id res chain seq x y z
N MET A 1 -7.49 23.34 -53.92
CA MET A 1 -8.00 24.49 -53.15
C MET A 1 -8.17 24.20 -51.64
N ALA A 2 -7.38 23.29 -51.04
CA ALA A 2 -7.58 22.85 -49.64
C ALA A 2 -6.29 22.73 -48.80
N LEU A 3 -5.21 23.42 -49.16
CA LEU A 3 -3.91 23.34 -48.45
C LEU A 3 -3.29 24.69 -48.06
N ASN A 4 -4.02 25.81 -48.19
CA ASN A 4 -3.51 27.16 -47.89
C ASN A 4 -4.16 27.82 -46.66
N LEU A 5 -4.56 27.03 -45.65
CA LEU A 5 -5.14 27.55 -44.38
C LEU A 5 -4.09 27.83 -43.27
N PHE A 6 -2.80 27.57 -43.54
CA PHE A 6 -1.71 27.66 -42.56
C PHE A 6 -0.65 28.75 -42.84
N GLY A 7 -0.82 29.54 -43.90
CA GLY A 7 0.17 30.55 -44.32
C GLY A 7 -0.17 31.98 -43.93
N THR A 8 -0.14 32.33 -42.64
CA THR A 8 0.02 33.74 -42.24
C THR A 8 1.35 33.88 -41.52
N LYS A 9 2.34 34.48 -42.18
CA LYS A 9 3.58 34.95 -41.55
C LYS A 9 3.22 35.88 -40.37
N PRO A 10 3.81 35.70 -39.18
CA PRO A 10 3.51 36.54 -38.04
C PRO A 10 4.11 37.94 -38.26
N ARG A 11 3.25 38.94 -38.42
CA ARG A 11 3.58 40.33 -38.11
C ARG A 11 3.26 40.54 -36.63
N GLU A 12 4.18 41.19 -35.93
CA GLU A 12 4.20 41.51 -34.48
C GLU A 12 4.91 40.48 -33.61
N ALA A 13 6.13 40.86 -33.20
CA ALA A 13 6.85 40.22 -32.10
C ALA A 13 6.12 40.54 -30.80
N CYS A 14 5.40 39.56 -30.27
CA CYS A 14 4.80 39.66 -28.94
C CYS A 14 5.93 39.61 -27.89
N GLU A 15 6.06 40.66 -27.07
CA GLU A 15 7.06 40.78 -25.99
C GLU A 15 7.02 39.58 -25.02
N VAL A 16 5.86 38.94 -24.88
CA VAL A 16 5.66 37.77 -24.03
C VAL A 16 6.33 36.50 -24.60
N HIS A 17 6.55 36.40 -25.91
CA HIS A 17 7.09 35.22 -26.60
C HIS A 17 8.55 35.36 -27.06
N GLY A 18 9.39 36.06 -26.27
CA GLY A 18 10.84 36.14 -26.50
C GLY A 18 11.56 34.77 -26.46
N HIS A 19 12.79 34.74 -27.00
CA HIS A 19 13.61 33.54 -27.28
C HIS A 19 13.59 32.42 -26.21
N HIS A 20 13.47 31.17 -26.65
CA HIS A 20 13.50 29.97 -25.79
C HIS A 20 14.75 29.92 -24.91
N GLY A 21 14.56 29.92 -23.58
CA GLY A 21 15.63 29.69 -22.62
C GLY A 21 16.03 28.21 -22.60
N GLY A 22 17.26 27.90 -23.02
CA GLY A 22 17.76 26.52 -23.18
C GLY A 22 18.00 25.72 -21.89
N SER A 23 17.62 26.21 -20.70
CA SER A 23 17.94 25.52 -19.44
C SER A 23 17.08 24.27 -19.18
N GLY A 24 15.78 24.30 -19.52
CA GLY A 24 14.88 23.15 -19.35
C GLY A 24 15.26 21.96 -20.22
N ASN A 25 15.65 22.20 -21.48
CA ASN A 25 16.12 21.14 -22.37
C ASN A 25 17.44 20.51 -21.91
N ARG A 26 18.33 21.30 -21.28
CA ARG A 26 19.60 20.78 -20.75
C ARG A 26 19.38 19.86 -19.55
N MET A 27 18.46 20.21 -18.65
CA MET A 27 18.13 19.35 -17.51
C MET A 27 17.46 18.04 -17.95
N LEU A 28 16.54 18.12 -18.92
CA LEU A 28 15.90 16.93 -19.50
C LEU A 28 16.93 16.01 -20.17
N ALA A 29 17.83 16.57 -20.97
CA ALA A 29 18.89 15.80 -21.63
C ALA A 29 19.85 15.16 -20.61
N ALA A 30 20.20 15.87 -19.53
CA ALA A 30 21.03 15.33 -18.47
C ALA A 30 20.38 14.12 -17.78
N MET A 31 19.07 14.18 -17.50
CA MET A 31 18.35 13.07 -16.88
C MET A 31 18.26 11.85 -17.79
N VAL A 32 17.94 12.05 -19.08
CA VAL A 32 17.92 10.95 -20.06
C VAL A 32 19.30 10.30 -20.18
N LEU A 33 20.38 11.10 -20.18
CA LEU A 33 21.75 10.60 -20.19
C LEU A 33 22.09 9.81 -18.91
N ILE A 34 21.64 10.26 -17.74
CA ILE A 34 21.84 9.53 -16.47
C ILE A 34 21.09 8.19 -16.49
N SER A 35 19.83 8.17 -16.90
CA SER A 35 19.05 6.93 -17.02
C SER A 35 19.71 5.96 -18.01
N PHE A 36 20.19 6.46 -19.15
CA PHE A 36 20.89 5.64 -20.13
C PHE A 36 22.24 5.13 -19.58
N ALA A 37 22.99 5.96 -18.86
CA ALA A 37 24.23 5.56 -18.22
C ALA A 37 24.02 4.48 -17.15
N LEU A 38 22.92 4.54 -16.39
CA LEU A 38 22.54 3.49 -15.43
C LEU A 38 22.21 2.17 -16.11
N VAL A 39 21.47 2.20 -17.23
CA VAL A 39 21.19 1.01 -18.06
C VAL A 39 22.51 0.40 -18.55
N VAL A 40 23.38 1.22 -19.15
CA VAL A 40 24.69 0.75 -19.65
C VAL A 40 25.54 0.19 -18.51
N TRP A 41 25.59 0.88 -17.36
CA TRP A 41 26.31 0.41 -16.18
C TRP A 41 25.79 -0.95 -15.71
N HIS A 42 24.48 -1.13 -15.58
CA HIS A 42 23.88 -2.40 -15.14
C HIS A 42 24.17 -3.54 -16.12
N VAL A 43 24.02 -3.29 -17.42
CA VAL A 43 24.33 -4.29 -18.46
C VAL A 43 25.79 -4.71 -18.40
N LEU A 44 26.70 -3.78 -18.09
CA LEU A 44 28.13 -4.06 -17.92
C LEU A 44 28.47 -4.75 -16.60
N SER A 45 27.79 -4.42 -15.49
CA SER A 45 28.10 -4.94 -14.15
C SER A 45 27.46 -6.29 -13.85
N SER A 46 26.25 -6.52 -14.34
CA SER A 46 25.35 -7.58 -13.85
C SER A 46 24.90 -8.57 -14.93
N GLY A 47 25.23 -8.34 -16.20
CA GLY A 47 24.66 -9.09 -17.33
C GLY A 47 23.16 -8.82 -17.52
N THR A 48 22.46 -9.64 -18.32
CA THR A 48 21.00 -9.54 -18.49
C THR A 48 20.28 -9.97 -17.21
N GLY A 49 19.75 -9.01 -16.47
CA GLY A 49 19.06 -9.21 -15.20
C GLY A 49 17.56 -9.35 -15.41
N GLY A 50 17.11 -10.55 -15.79
CA GLY A 50 15.69 -10.87 -15.91
C GLY A 50 15.46 -12.27 -16.51
N HIS A 51 15.20 -13.26 -15.66
CA HIS A 51 14.60 -14.57 -16.02
C HIS A 51 15.32 -15.55 -16.96
N LEU A 52 16.51 -15.26 -17.53
CA LEU A 52 17.23 -16.21 -18.40
C LEU A 52 18.64 -16.61 -17.92
N ALA A 53 18.97 -16.41 -16.64
CA ALA A 53 20.24 -16.89 -16.06
C ALA A 53 20.23 -18.39 -15.70
N SER A 54 19.55 -19.22 -16.48
CA SER A 54 19.60 -20.67 -16.37
C SER A 54 19.79 -21.29 -17.75
N SER A 55 21.05 -21.46 -18.13
CA SER A 55 21.58 -22.52 -19.00
C SER A 55 22.73 -21.96 -19.84
N GLU A 56 23.89 -22.60 -19.71
CA GLU A 56 25.05 -22.57 -20.61
C GLU A 56 24.76 -22.07 -22.03
N ALA A 57 25.15 -20.84 -22.34
CA ALA A 57 25.25 -20.36 -23.71
C ALA A 57 26.44 -19.39 -23.84
N ALA A 58 27.12 -19.48 -24.98
CA ALA A 58 28.35 -18.77 -25.38
C ALA A 58 28.38 -17.27 -25.03
N PRO A 59 29.58 -16.62 -24.95
CA PRO A 59 29.70 -15.20 -24.66
C PRO A 59 28.95 -14.37 -25.71
N VAL A 60 27.77 -13.90 -25.35
CA VAL A 60 26.93 -13.05 -26.19
C VAL A 60 27.60 -11.67 -26.30
N SER A 61 27.71 -11.12 -27.50
CA SER A 61 28.31 -9.80 -27.71
C SER A 61 27.46 -8.69 -27.09
N PHE A 62 28.10 -7.67 -26.51
CA PHE A 62 27.44 -6.53 -25.86
C PHE A 62 26.25 -5.91 -26.64
N PRO A 63 26.29 -5.75 -27.98
CA PRO A 63 25.17 -5.20 -28.73
C PRO A 63 23.90 -6.06 -28.67
N VAL A 64 24.07 -7.38 -28.63
CA VAL A 64 22.96 -8.33 -28.54
C VAL A 64 22.41 -8.35 -27.11
N LEU A 65 23.27 -8.27 -26.10
CA LEU A 65 22.88 -8.17 -24.68
C LEU A 65 22.12 -6.87 -24.39
N LEU A 66 22.61 -5.74 -24.89
CA LEU A 66 21.96 -4.44 -24.78
C LEU A 66 20.63 -4.43 -25.56
N GLY A 67 20.59 -5.08 -26.72
CA GLY A 67 19.39 -5.23 -27.53
C GLY A 67 18.29 -6.04 -26.85
N SER A 68 18.62 -7.14 -26.19
CA SER A 68 17.66 -7.94 -25.42
C SER A 68 17.14 -7.18 -24.20
N GLU A 69 18.00 -6.51 -23.45
CA GLU A 69 17.60 -5.69 -22.30
C GLU A 69 16.71 -4.51 -22.71
N LEU A 70 17.02 -3.81 -23.81
CA LEU A 70 16.17 -2.75 -24.33
C LEU A 70 14.81 -3.30 -24.81
N ARG A 71 14.78 -4.49 -25.42
CA ARG A 71 13.53 -5.12 -25.85
C ARG A 71 12.66 -5.48 -24.66
N GLU A 72 13.25 -6.03 -23.59
CA GLU A 72 12.52 -6.34 -22.36
C GLU A 72 12.06 -5.07 -21.65
N LEU A 73 12.92 -4.06 -21.50
CA LEU A 73 12.54 -2.78 -20.92
C LEU A 73 11.38 -2.11 -21.69
N LEU A 74 11.27 -2.31 -22.99
CA LEU A 74 10.20 -1.75 -23.81
C LEU A 74 8.91 -2.60 -23.78
N PHE A 75 9.02 -3.93 -23.90
CA PHE A 75 7.90 -4.82 -24.23
C PHE A 75 7.53 -5.84 -23.15
N ASP A 76 8.29 -5.93 -22.05
CA ASP A 76 7.95 -6.85 -20.96
C ASP A 76 6.67 -6.42 -20.23
N LYS A 77 6.12 -7.30 -19.39
CA LYS A 77 4.90 -7.04 -18.60
C LYS A 77 5.03 -5.80 -17.70
N HIS A 78 6.24 -5.47 -17.26
CA HIS A 78 6.59 -4.27 -16.50
C HIS A 78 7.43 -3.28 -17.32
N GLY A 79 7.36 -3.36 -18.66
CA GLY A 79 8.08 -2.48 -19.56
C GLY A 79 7.37 -1.14 -19.78
N ILE A 80 8.09 -0.20 -20.41
CA ILE A 80 7.65 1.17 -20.70
C ILE A 80 6.30 1.19 -21.45
N LEU A 81 6.07 0.25 -22.37
CA LEU A 81 4.84 0.23 -23.18
C LEU A 81 3.60 -0.16 -22.35
N MET A 82 3.75 -1.09 -21.40
CA MET A 82 2.67 -1.50 -20.52
C MET A 82 2.35 -0.41 -19.51
N GLU A 83 3.37 0.19 -18.87
CA GLU A 83 3.16 1.36 -18.00
C GLU A 83 2.48 2.51 -18.76
N LEU A 84 2.92 2.78 -20.00
CA LEU A 84 2.30 3.82 -20.81
C LEU A 84 0.84 3.49 -21.11
N TRP A 85 0.53 2.23 -21.43
CA TRP A 85 -0.84 1.77 -21.68
C TRP A 85 -1.74 1.92 -20.45
N GLU A 86 -1.22 1.64 -19.26
CA GLU A 86 -1.94 1.82 -18.00
C GLU A 86 -2.15 3.30 -17.66
N VAL A 87 -1.15 4.16 -17.89
CA VAL A 87 -1.22 5.60 -17.59
C VAL A 87 -2.05 6.37 -18.62
N LEU A 88 -2.08 5.93 -19.88
CA LEU A 88 -2.75 6.60 -21.00
C LEU A 88 -4.24 6.95 -20.74
N PRO A 89 -5.12 6.04 -20.27
CA PRO A 89 -6.52 6.39 -20.04
C PRO A 89 -6.69 7.49 -18.98
N TYR A 90 -5.94 7.41 -17.88
CA TYR A 90 -5.98 8.43 -16.82
C TYR A 90 -5.45 9.78 -17.31
N PHE A 91 -4.38 9.74 -18.11
CA PHE A 91 -3.82 10.92 -18.75
C PHE A 91 -4.81 11.58 -19.72
N LEU A 92 -5.49 10.81 -20.57
CA LEU A 92 -6.50 11.30 -21.51
C LEU A 92 -7.69 11.93 -20.77
N VAL A 93 -8.20 11.28 -19.74
CA VAL A 93 -9.27 11.82 -18.89
C VAL A 93 -8.83 13.14 -18.24
N GLY A 94 -7.60 13.20 -17.72
CA GLY A 94 -7.05 14.41 -17.13
C GLY A 94 -6.94 15.58 -18.11
N ILE A 95 -6.48 15.33 -19.34
CA ILE A 95 -6.40 16.36 -20.39
C ILE A 95 -7.78 16.80 -20.85
N ILE A 96 -8.73 15.86 -21.01
CA ILE A 96 -10.12 16.19 -21.33
C ILE A 96 -10.71 17.10 -20.25
N ILE A 97 -10.53 16.77 -18.96
CA ILE A 97 -10.98 17.61 -17.86
C ILE A 97 -10.28 18.97 -17.90
N ALA A 98 -8.97 19.02 -18.12
CA ALA A 98 -8.21 20.28 -18.20
C ALA A 98 -8.69 21.17 -19.37
N GLY A 99 -8.93 20.57 -20.54
CA GLY A 99 -9.50 21.25 -21.71
C GLY A 99 -10.90 21.78 -21.42
N TYR A 100 -11.74 20.99 -20.74
CA TYR A 100 -13.08 21.40 -20.31
C TYR A 100 -13.04 22.58 -19.35
N LEU A 101 -12.20 22.49 -18.30
CA LEU A 101 -12.05 23.56 -17.31
C LEU A 101 -11.59 24.88 -17.94
N ARG A 102 -10.72 24.82 -18.96
CA ARG A 102 -10.26 26.00 -19.71
C ARG A 102 -11.32 26.57 -20.63
N THR A 103 -12.07 25.72 -21.35
CA THR A 103 -13.11 26.20 -22.28
C THR A 103 -14.28 26.83 -21.55
N PHE A 104 -14.72 26.23 -20.45
CA PHE A 104 -15.86 26.70 -19.68
C PHE A 104 -15.50 27.72 -18.58
N LYS A 105 -14.23 28.11 -18.49
CA LYS A 105 -13.70 29.06 -17.50
C LYS A 105 -14.07 28.66 -16.06
N VAL A 106 -14.18 27.35 -15.81
CA VAL A 106 -14.58 26.82 -14.50
C VAL A 106 -13.53 27.15 -13.46
N ALA A 107 -12.25 27.13 -13.82
CA ALA A 107 -11.15 27.51 -12.92
C ALA A 107 -11.28 28.95 -12.40
N VAL A 108 -11.73 29.90 -13.22
CA VAL A 108 -11.94 31.31 -12.82
C VAL A 108 -13.16 31.44 -11.89
N LYS A 109 -14.27 30.74 -12.20
CA LYS A 109 -15.45 30.70 -11.33
C LYS A 109 -15.14 30.02 -9.98
N LEU A 110 -14.35 28.96 -10.02
CA LEU A 110 -13.91 28.20 -8.86
C LEU A 110 -12.93 29.03 -8.01
N GLN A 111 -12.03 29.79 -8.64
CA GLN A 111 -11.14 30.74 -7.97
C GLN A 111 -11.93 31.76 -7.13
N ALA A 112 -12.97 32.39 -7.71
CA ALA A 112 -13.78 33.38 -7.02
C ALA A 112 -14.49 32.80 -5.79
N LYS A 113 -14.97 31.55 -5.86
CA LYS A 113 -15.56 30.85 -4.71
C LYS A 113 -14.50 30.41 -3.70
N LEU A 114 -13.46 29.69 -4.11
CA LEU A 114 -12.44 29.13 -3.20
C LEU A 114 -11.68 30.21 -2.42
N ARG A 115 -11.43 31.37 -3.02
CA ARG A 115 -10.77 32.50 -2.35
C ARG A 115 -11.55 33.02 -1.14
N LYS A 116 -12.88 32.84 -1.10
CA LYS A 116 -13.75 33.24 0.01
C LYS A 116 -13.67 32.30 1.23
N TYR A 117 -13.23 31.05 1.03
CA TYR A 117 -13.39 29.99 2.03
C TYR A 117 -12.15 29.73 2.91
N GLY A 118 -11.04 30.47 2.72
CA GLY A 118 -9.87 30.40 3.61
C GLY A 118 -9.40 28.98 3.86
N VAL A 119 -9.41 28.54 5.12
CA VAL A 119 -9.03 27.18 5.57
C VAL A 119 -9.91 26.10 4.94
N LEU A 120 -11.21 26.33 4.76
CA LEU A 120 -12.14 25.34 4.20
C LEU A 120 -11.79 24.97 2.74
N SER A 121 -11.08 25.85 2.02
CA SER A 121 -10.57 25.53 0.69
C SER A 121 -9.56 24.37 0.68
N VAL A 122 -8.79 24.20 1.77
CA VAL A 122 -7.81 23.11 1.94
C VAL A 122 -8.52 21.77 2.10
N PHE A 123 -9.57 21.72 2.92
CA PHE A 123 -10.38 20.52 3.11
C PHE A 123 -11.08 20.10 1.82
N LEU A 124 -11.69 21.06 1.12
CA LEU A 124 -12.37 20.78 -0.15
C LEU A 124 -11.39 20.30 -1.22
N ALA A 125 -10.20 20.91 -1.30
CA ALA A 125 -9.18 20.51 -2.25
C ALA A 125 -8.60 19.12 -1.97
N SER A 126 -8.41 18.76 -0.69
CA SER A 126 -7.99 17.40 -0.30
C SER A 126 -9.05 16.38 -0.69
N PHE A 127 -10.33 16.68 -0.46
CA PHE A 127 -11.43 15.79 -0.81
C PHE A 127 -11.54 15.59 -2.33
N VAL A 128 -11.41 16.68 -3.11
CA VAL A 128 -11.35 16.60 -4.56
C VAL A 128 -10.17 15.72 -4.99
N GLY A 129 -9.00 15.84 -4.35
CA GLY A 129 -7.83 15.02 -4.64
C GLY A 129 -8.09 13.53 -4.56
N ILE A 130 -8.80 13.05 -3.52
CA ILE A 130 -9.14 11.63 -3.33
C ILE A 130 -9.96 11.06 -4.49
N ILE A 131 -10.90 11.85 -5.01
CA ILE A 131 -11.83 11.42 -6.06
C ILE A 131 -11.18 11.53 -7.44
N THR A 132 -10.10 12.30 -7.54
CA THR A 132 -9.51 12.68 -8.81
C THR A 132 -8.66 11.53 -9.38
N PRO A 133 -9.00 11.00 -10.58
CA PRO A 133 -8.26 9.90 -11.20
C PRO A 133 -6.96 10.36 -11.89
N LEU A 134 -6.30 11.39 -11.36
CA LEU A 134 -5.08 11.93 -11.94
C LEU A 134 -3.86 11.21 -11.36
N CYS A 135 -2.94 10.82 -12.23
CA CYS A 135 -1.59 10.44 -11.81
C CYS A 135 -0.82 11.68 -11.34
N ALA A 136 0.29 11.49 -10.61
CA ALA A 136 1.09 12.57 -10.05
C ALA A 136 1.46 13.67 -11.09
N CYS A 137 1.82 13.26 -12.31
CA CYS A 137 2.10 14.18 -13.42
C CYS A 137 0.87 15.02 -13.85
N GLY A 138 -0.30 14.38 -13.92
CA GLY A 138 -1.57 15.04 -14.23
C GLY A 138 -2.01 16.02 -13.14
N THR A 139 -1.77 15.67 -11.88
CA THR A 139 -2.08 16.52 -10.74
C THR A 139 -1.22 17.78 -10.73
N VAL A 140 0.08 17.67 -10.99
CA VAL A 140 0.97 18.85 -11.02
C VAL A 140 0.61 19.82 -12.14
N THR A 141 0.27 19.32 -13.33
CA THR A 141 -0.14 20.18 -14.44
C THR A 141 -1.49 20.85 -14.19
N THR A 142 -2.42 20.13 -13.56
CA THR A 142 -3.70 20.70 -13.11
C THR A 142 -3.47 21.77 -12.05
N ALA A 143 -2.64 21.48 -11.06
CA ALA A 143 -2.25 22.40 -10.00
C ALA A 143 -1.62 23.69 -10.54
N LEU A 144 -0.74 23.58 -11.53
CA LEU A 144 -0.18 24.75 -12.22
C LEU A 144 -1.29 25.59 -12.85
N GLY A 145 -2.22 24.97 -13.59
CA GLY A 145 -3.37 25.68 -14.16
C GLY A 145 -4.23 26.38 -13.10
N LEU A 146 -4.43 25.76 -11.94
CA LEU A 146 -5.18 26.35 -10.82
C LEU A 146 -4.44 27.54 -10.19
N LEU A 147 -3.11 27.47 -10.03
CA LEU A 147 -2.30 28.57 -9.51
C LEU A 147 -2.27 29.76 -10.47
N LEU A 148 -2.14 29.50 -11.77
CA LEU A 148 -2.19 30.53 -12.82
C LEU A 148 -3.58 31.16 -12.89
N ALA A 149 -4.63 30.36 -12.71
CA ALA A 149 -5.99 30.85 -12.52
C ALA A 149 -6.16 31.60 -11.18
N GLY A 150 -5.10 31.74 -10.38
CA GLY A 150 -5.03 32.59 -9.19
C GLY A 150 -5.64 31.98 -7.94
N ILE A 151 -5.77 30.65 -7.87
CA ILE A 151 -6.11 29.93 -6.63
C ILE A 151 -4.92 30.02 -5.65
N PRO A 152 -5.14 30.17 -4.33
CA PRO A 152 -4.04 30.23 -3.37
C PRO A 152 -3.19 28.94 -3.35
N LEU A 153 -1.90 29.06 -2.98
CA LEU A 153 -0.97 27.92 -2.96
C LEU A 153 -1.42 26.79 -2.03
N ALA A 154 -2.00 27.12 -0.87
CA ALA A 154 -2.42 26.16 0.14
C ALA A 154 -3.41 25.06 -0.35
N PRO A 155 -4.59 25.40 -0.91
CA PRO A 155 -5.50 24.40 -1.47
C PRO A 155 -4.91 23.66 -2.66
N VAL A 156 -4.04 24.30 -3.45
CA VAL A 156 -3.36 23.60 -4.55
C VAL A 156 -2.37 22.55 -4.01
N MET A 157 -1.59 22.88 -2.99
CA MET A 157 -0.68 21.92 -2.34
C MET A 157 -1.45 20.74 -1.73
N ALA A 158 -2.59 21.00 -1.11
CA ALA A 158 -3.47 19.96 -0.58
C ALA A 158 -3.96 18.99 -1.67
N LEU A 159 -4.42 19.51 -2.81
CA LEU A 159 -4.81 18.73 -3.97
C LEU A 159 -3.63 17.92 -4.53
N MET A 160 -2.46 18.57 -4.66
CA MET A 160 -1.23 17.98 -5.21
C MET A 160 -0.70 16.82 -4.39
N VAL A 161 -0.82 16.90 -3.07
CA VAL A 161 -0.36 15.83 -2.17
C VAL A 161 -1.38 14.69 -2.09
N THR A 162 -2.67 15.00 -2.09
CA THR A 162 -3.71 13.97 -1.90
C THR A 162 -3.93 13.09 -3.14
N SER A 163 -3.93 13.69 -4.34
CA SER A 163 -4.24 12.98 -5.59
C SER A 163 -3.29 11.82 -5.94
N PRO A 164 -1.95 11.91 -5.75
CA PRO A 164 -1.05 10.77 -5.98
C PRO A 164 -1.04 9.76 -4.83
N LEU A 165 -1.75 10.00 -3.72
CA LEU A 165 -1.84 9.06 -2.60
C LEU A 165 -3.02 8.09 -2.75
N LEU A 166 -4.11 8.59 -3.33
CA LEU A 166 -5.34 7.84 -3.47
C LEU A 166 -6.10 8.24 -4.73
N SER A 167 -6.49 7.23 -5.51
CA SER A 167 -7.45 7.29 -6.60
C SER A 167 -8.51 6.17 -6.45
N PRO A 168 -9.61 6.20 -7.21
CA PRO A 168 -10.58 5.11 -7.24
C PRO A 168 -9.95 3.74 -7.56
N SER A 169 -8.95 3.71 -8.45
CA SER A 169 -8.24 2.47 -8.80
C SER A 169 -7.38 1.95 -7.65
N THR A 170 -6.54 2.80 -7.02
CA THR A 170 -5.72 2.35 -5.88
C THR A 170 -6.56 1.99 -4.67
N TYR A 171 -7.72 2.63 -4.51
CA TYR A 171 -8.67 2.32 -3.45
C TYR A 171 -9.16 0.86 -3.59
N LEU A 172 -9.59 0.48 -4.81
CA LEU A 172 -10.04 -0.87 -5.10
C LEU A 172 -8.93 -1.92 -5.00
N LEU A 173 -7.71 -1.58 -5.44
CA LEU A 173 -6.56 -2.48 -5.33
C LEU A 173 -6.14 -2.68 -3.87
N THR A 174 -6.06 -1.61 -3.08
CA THR A 174 -5.76 -1.72 -1.64
C THR A 174 -6.83 -2.56 -0.94
N LEU A 175 -8.09 -2.44 -1.34
CA LEU A 175 -9.19 -3.21 -0.78
C LEU A 175 -9.08 -4.70 -1.09
N ASN A 176 -8.64 -5.06 -2.29
CA ASN A 176 -8.46 -6.45 -2.70
C ASN A 176 -7.19 -7.06 -2.10
N ASP A 177 -6.09 -6.33 -2.09
CA ASP A 177 -4.77 -6.84 -1.69
C ASP A 177 -4.62 -6.83 -0.16
N LEU A 178 -4.93 -5.71 0.49
CA LEU A 178 -4.66 -5.48 1.92
C LEU A 178 -5.91 -5.52 2.80
N GLY A 179 -7.10 -5.53 2.19
CA GLY A 179 -8.38 -5.60 2.90
C GLY A 179 -8.97 -4.24 3.29
N PRO A 180 -10.21 -4.23 3.81
CA PRO A 180 -10.96 -3.00 4.04
C PRO A 180 -10.36 -2.10 5.14
N GLU A 181 -9.69 -2.70 6.12
CA GLU A 181 -9.04 -1.96 7.20
C GLU A 181 -7.93 -1.07 6.65
N TRP A 182 -6.96 -1.66 5.93
CA TRP A 182 -5.87 -0.93 5.28
C TRP A 182 -6.36 0.12 4.29
N THR A 183 -7.45 -0.14 3.58
CA THR A 183 -8.05 0.83 2.66
C THR A 183 -8.57 2.07 3.37
N VAL A 184 -9.27 1.90 4.51
CA VAL A 184 -9.73 3.04 5.32
C VAL A 184 -8.54 3.80 5.88
N ILE A 185 -7.52 3.09 6.37
CA ILE A 185 -6.28 3.67 6.91
C ILE A 185 -5.59 4.54 5.87
N ARG A 186 -5.38 4.00 4.66
CA ARG A 186 -4.79 4.74 3.54
C ARG A 186 -5.62 5.96 3.17
N THR A 187 -6.95 5.82 3.14
CA THR A 187 -7.86 6.92 2.78
C THR A 187 -7.82 8.06 3.77
N VAL A 188 -7.93 7.76 5.06
CA VAL A 188 -7.84 8.76 6.13
C VAL A 188 -6.47 9.41 6.13
N SER A 189 -5.41 8.62 5.94
CA SER A 189 -4.04 9.12 5.88
C SER A 189 -3.81 10.04 4.68
N ALA A 190 -4.28 9.67 3.48
CA ALA A 190 -4.19 10.51 2.29
C ALA A 190 -4.91 11.85 2.49
N PHE A 191 -6.11 11.83 3.09
CA PHE A 191 -6.88 13.03 3.39
C PHE A 191 -6.16 13.91 4.43
N ALA A 192 -5.69 13.32 5.52
CA ALA A 192 -4.96 14.01 6.58
C ALA A 192 -3.66 14.64 6.04
N MET A 193 -2.99 13.94 5.13
CA MET A 193 -1.76 14.41 4.49
C MET A 193 -2.00 15.63 3.60
N GLY A 194 -3.08 15.63 2.82
CA GLY A 194 -3.53 16.80 2.05
C GLY A 194 -3.84 18.01 2.92
N ILE A 195 -4.60 17.78 4.00
CA ILE A 195 -4.93 18.83 4.97
C ILE A 195 -3.66 19.38 5.61
N PHE A 196 -2.77 18.50 6.08
CA PHE A 196 -1.51 18.88 6.69
C PHE A 196 -0.66 19.74 5.75
N ALA A 197 -0.43 19.27 4.52
CA ALA A 197 0.35 20.00 3.52
C ALA A 197 -0.28 21.37 3.18
N GLY A 198 -1.61 21.43 3.04
CA GLY A 198 -2.32 22.68 2.76
C GLY A 198 -2.30 23.67 3.93
N LEU A 199 -2.50 23.20 5.17
CA LEU A 199 -2.45 24.03 6.37
C LEU A 199 -1.03 24.53 6.66
N LEU A 200 -0.02 23.68 6.50
CA LEU A 200 1.38 24.04 6.62
C LEU A 200 1.75 25.13 5.60
N THR A 201 1.30 24.95 4.35
CA THR A 201 1.46 25.95 3.30
C THR A 201 0.72 27.25 3.63
N LEU A 202 -0.48 27.18 4.21
CA LEU A 202 -1.24 28.37 4.62
C LEU A 202 -0.55 29.14 5.75
N ALA A 203 0.00 28.43 6.73
CA ALA A 203 0.74 29.00 7.84
C ALA A 203 2.02 29.71 7.37
N LEU A 204 2.76 29.08 6.46
CA LEU A 204 4.00 29.62 5.89
C LEU A 204 3.75 30.68 4.80
N GLY A 205 2.61 30.61 4.12
CA GLY A 205 2.15 31.56 3.10
C GLY A 205 1.93 32.99 3.60
N ARG A 206 1.86 33.19 4.92
CA ARG A 206 1.82 34.52 5.56
C ARG A 206 3.18 35.22 5.58
N ARG A 207 4.29 34.53 5.28
CA ARG A 207 5.64 35.11 5.19
C ARG A 207 5.91 35.66 3.79
N SER A 208 6.74 36.70 3.70
CA SER A 208 7.00 37.51 2.49
C SER A 208 7.50 36.73 1.27
N GLY A 209 8.07 35.52 1.44
CA GLY A 209 8.66 34.71 0.36
C GLY A 209 7.73 33.70 -0.33
N PHE A 210 6.46 33.59 0.05
CA PHE A 210 5.48 32.64 -0.52
C PHE A 210 4.26 33.33 -1.15
N ARG A 211 4.36 34.63 -1.46
CA ARG A 211 3.32 35.40 -2.15
C ARG A 211 3.33 35.09 -3.65
N LYS A 212 2.17 35.24 -4.30
CA LYS A 212 1.91 34.81 -5.71
C LYS A 212 3.00 35.22 -6.69
N GLU A 213 3.57 36.40 -6.52
CA GLU A 213 4.57 36.96 -7.45
C GLU A 213 5.92 36.22 -7.43
N ASP A 214 6.23 35.44 -6.38
CA ASP A 214 7.55 34.84 -6.13
C ASP A 214 7.59 33.30 -6.18
N ILE A 215 6.46 32.66 -6.49
CA ILE A 215 6.32 31.19 -6.45
C ILE A 215 6.98 30.53 -7.66
N PHE A 216 6.93 31.17 -8.83
CA PHE A 216 7.43 30.64 -10.09
C PHE A 216 8.86 31.08 -10.37
N ILE A 217 9.64 30.21 -11.02
CA ILE A 217 10.93 30.62 -11.61
C ILE A 217 10.61 31.53 -12.80
N GLU A 218 11.27 32.67 -12.89
CA GLU A 218 11.15 33.55 -14.05
C GLU A 218 11.59 32.81 -15.32
N GLY A 219 10.66 32.62 -16.25
CA GLY A 219 10.90 31.92 -17.52
C GLY A 219 10.70 30.40 -17.50
N ALA A 220 10.28 29.80 -16.37
CA ALA A 220 9.97 28.36 -16.29
C ALA A 220 8.59 27.99 -16.85
N LEU A 221 7.64 28.93 -16.79
CA LEU A 221 6.47 28.85 -17.65
C LEU A 221 6.99 28.97 -19.08
N VAL A 222 6.86 27.92 -19.89
CA VAL A 222 7.11 28.00 -21.32
C VAL A 222 6.27 29.19 -21.80
N ARG A 223 6.98 30.28 -22.12
CA ARG A 223 6.42 31.58 -22.47
C ARG A 223 5.66 31.43 -23.79
N GLY A 224 4.43 30.92 -23.66
CA GLY A 224 3.52 30.59 -24.74
C GLY A 224 2.48 29.50 -24.52
N ASP A 225 2.56 28.63 -23.49
CA ASP A 225 1.67 27.45 -23.43
C ASP A 225 0.38 27.65 -22.57
N PHE A 226 0.26 28.77 -21.83
CA PHE A 226 -0.82 29.00 -20.84
C PHE A 226 -1.34 30.46 -20.82
N HIS A 227 -1.50 31.10 -21.97
CA HIS A 227 -2.05 32.47 -22.05
C HIS A 227 -3.47 32.49 -22.61
N ASP A 228 -4.37 33.20 -21.93
CA ASP A 228 -5.75 33.43 -22.36
C ASP A 228 -6.14 34.86 -21.94
N GLU A 229 -7.03 35.53 -22.69
CA GLU A 229 -7.44 36.92 -22.40
C GLU A 229 -8.09 37.05 -21.02
N ASP A 230 -8.69 35.96 -20.54
CA ASP A 230 -9.47 35.91 -19.31
C ASP A 230 -8.67 35.57 -18.04
N TYR A 231 -7.34 35.44 -18.11
CA TYR A 231 -6.55 35.19 -16.90
C TYR A 231 -6.56 36.41 -15.97
N PRO A 232 -6.64 36.21 -14.64
CA PRO A 232 -6.62 37.30 -13.67
C PRO A 232 -5.23 37.94 -13.51
N ASP A 233 -4.16 37.26 -13.91
CA ASP A 233 -2.79 37.77 -13.85
C ASP A 233 -2.43 38.49 -15.15
N GLU A 234 -2.06 39.77 -15.03
CA GLU A 234 -1.74 40.65 -16.16
C GLU A 234 -0.54 40.15 -16.97
N ARG A 235 0.38 39.41 -16.34
CA ARG A 235 1.56 38.79 -17.00
C ARG A 235 1.20 37.63 -17.93
N LEU A 236 0.01 37.06 -17.79
CA LEU A 236 -0.46 35.86 -18.53
C LEU A 236 -1.55 36.19 -19.55
N ARG A 237 -2.01 37.45 -19.60
CA ARG A 237 -2.94 37.93 -20.63
C ARG A 237 -2.19 38.09 -21.95
N CYS A 238 -2.58 37.31 -22.96
CA CYS A 238 -2.08 37.48 -24.32
C CYS A 238 -3.24 37.48 -25.30
N SER A 239 -3.34 38.51 -26.13
CA SER A 239 -4.24 38.59 -27.30
C SER A 239 -3.62 37.95 -28.55
N CYS A 240 -2.48 37.29 -28.41
CA CYS A 240 -1.73 36.71 -29.52
C CYS A 240 -2.42 35.45 -30.10
N ARG A 241 -2.62 35.42 -31.42
CA ARG A 241 -3.21 34.29 -32.16
C ARG A 241 -2.21 33.15 -32.45
N ARG A 242 -1.24 32.93 -31.57
CA ARG A 242 -0.15 31.95 -31.80
C ARG A 242 -0.59 30.53 -31.43
N ASN A 243 -1.37 30.38 -30.37
CA ASN A 243 -1.81 29.08 -29.86
C ASN A 243 -2.94 28.48 -30.71
N PHE A 244 -2.96 27.16 -30.81
CA PHE A 244 -3.96 26.44 -31.62
C PHE A 244 -5.38 26.67 -31.09
N GLY A 245 -5.58 26.59 -29.77
CA GLY A 245 -6.87 26.87 -29.14
C GLY A 245 -7.42 28.27 -29.45
N ASN A 246 -6.57 29.30 -29.38
CA ASN A 246 -6.97 30.69 -29.62
C ASN A 246 -7.24 30.96 -31.11
N ARG A 247 -6.49 30.32 -32.02
CA ARG A 247 -6.77 30.39 -33.47
C ARG A 247 -8.13 29.79 -33.83
N VAL A 248 -8.48 28.67 -33.20
CA VAL A 248 -9.78 28.02 -33.40
C VAL A 248 -10.90 28.85 -32.76
N ALA A 249 -10.68 29.43 -31.59
CA ALA A 249 -11.65 30.31 -30.93
C ALA A 249 -11.99 31.57 -31.74
N VAL A 250 -11.01 32.15 -32.44
CA VAL A 250 -11.26 33.32 -33.31
C VAL A 250 -11.95 32.92 -34.62
N ARG A 251 -11.67 31.72 -35.15
CA ARG A 251 -12.28 31.23 -36.41
C ARG A 251 -13.65 30.58 -36.22
N THR A 252 -14.05 30.21 -35.01
CA THR A 252 -15.23 29.38 -34.78
C THR A 252 -15.93 29.75 -33.48
N GLY A 253 -17.25 29.98 -33.55
CA GLY A 253 -18.09 30.24 -32.37
C GLY A 253 -18.51 28.98 -31.60
N SER A 254 -18.23 27.79 -32.11
CA SER A 254 -18.58 26.51 -31.45
C SER A 254 -17.65 26.21 -30.28
N LYS A 255 -18.21 26.19 -29.06
CA LYS A 255 -17.50 25.85 -27.82
C LYS A 255 -16.88 24.46 -27.84
N PHE A 256 -17.47 23.52 -28.58
CA PHE A 256 -16.95 22.15 -28.69
C PHE A 256 -15.62 22.08 -29.44
N LEU A 257 -15.49 22.82 -30.55
CA LEU A 257 -14.24 22.90 -31.32
C LEU A 257 -13.13 23.60 -30.55
N ILE A 258 -13.48 24.65 -29.79
CA ILE A 258 -12.53 25.32 -28.88
C ILE A 258 -12.05 24.35 -27.81
N PHE A 259 -12.96 23.57 -27.22
CA PHE A 259 -12.63 22.52 -26.26
C PHE A 259 -11.67 21.49 -26.84
N LEU A 260 -11.97 20.92 -28.00
CA LEU A 260 -11.10 19.91 -28.62
C LEU A 260 -9.71 20.50 -28.93
N ALA A 261 -9.66 21.73 -29.45
CA ALA A 261 -8.41 22.41 -29.74
C ALA A 261 -7.55 22.64 -28.50
N LYS A 262 -8.17 23.10 -27.39
CA LYS A 262 -7.47 23.27 -26.10
C LYS A 262 -7.04 21.94 -25.48
N THR A 263 -7.80 20.87 -25.66
CA THR A 263 -7.44 19.50 -25.23
C THR A 263 -6.21 18.98 -25.99
N VAL A 264 -6.19 19.09 -27.32
CA VAL A 264 -5.04 18.65 -28.15
C VAL A 264 -3.77 19.43 -27.81
N GLU A 265 -3.88 20.74 -27.55
CA GLU A 265 -2.75 21.56 -27.10
C GLU A 265 -2.14 21.01 -25.80
N MET A 266 -2.99 20.59 -24.86
CA MET A 266 -2.54 19.98 -23.60
C MET A 266 -1.90 18.60 -23.77
N VAL A 267 -2.33 17.80 -24.76
CA VAL A 267 -1.67 16.52 -25.09
C VAL A 267 -0.21 16.74 -25.43
N TRP A 268 0.11 17.73 -26.26
CA TRP A 268 1.50 18.01 -26.66
C TRP A 268 2.33 18.61 -25.52
N VAL A 269 1.76 19.53 -24.76
CA VAL A 269 2.46 20.22 -23.68
C VAL A 269 2.76 19.25 -22.53
N VAL A 270 1.78 18.45 -22.10
CA VAL A 270 1.91 17.57 -20.94
C VAL A 270 2.46 16.19 -21.34
N GLY A 271 2.10 15.67 -22.51
CA GLY A 271 2.45 14.32 -22.95
C GLY A 271 3.96 14.09 -23.04
N LYS A 272 4.73 15.09 -23.48
CA LYS A 272 6.21 14.99 -23.52
C LYS A 272 6.82 14.74 -22.13
N TYR A 273 6.26 15.33 -21.08
CA TYR A 273 6.74 15.13 -19.71
C TYR A 273 6.26 13.81 -19.13
N VAL A 274 5.05 13.36 -19.48
CA VAL A 274 4.52 12.05 -19.08
C VAL A 274 5.38 10.94 -19.66
N ILE A 275 5.73 10.99 -20.94
CA ILE A 275 6.62 10.00 -21.57
C ILE A 275 7.96 9.92 -20.84
N VAL A 276 8.58 11.06 -20.53
CA VAL A 276 9.84 11.09 -19.78
C VAL A 276 9.68 10.49 -18.38
N GLY A 277 8.57 10.79 -17.70
CA GLY A 277 8.25 10.23 -16.39
C GLY A 277 8.10 8.71 -16.42
N VAL A 278 7.38 8.17 -17.39
CA VAL A 278 7.18 6.70 -17.59
C VAL A 278 8.50 6.02 -17.91
N VAL A 279 9.32 6.58 -18.81
CA VAL A 279 10.63 6.00 -19.14
C VAL A 279 11.55 5.94 -17.92
N ILE A 280 11.61 7.01 -17.13
CA ILE A 280 12.42 7.03 -15.90
C ILE A 280 11.86 6.01 -14.89
N GLY A 281 10.53 5.91 -14.79
CA GLY A 281 9.86 4.99 -13.87
C GLY A 281 10.16 3.54 -14.14
N ALA A 282 9.90 3.08 -15.36
CA ALA A 282 10.18 1.72 -15.78
C ALA A 282 11.66 1.33 -15.59
N VAL A 283 12.59 2.27 -15.85
CA VAL A 283 14.03 2.03 -15.60
C VAL A 283 14.29 1.85 -14.11
N VAL A 284 13.77 2.73 -13.25
CA VAL A 284 14.01 2.61 -11.80
C VAL A 284 13.35 1.34 -11.26
N GLU A 285 12.10 1.04 -11.63
CA GLU A 285 11.36 -0.14 -11.14
C GLU A 285 12.03 -1.46 -11.56
N ARG A 286 12.56 -1.54 -12.79
CA ARG A 286 13.28 -2.73 -13.26
C ARG A 286 14.58 -2.97 -12.51
N TYR A 287 15.32 -1.90 -12.18
CA TYR A 287 16.64 -2.02 -11.57
C TYR A 287 16.65 -1.86 -10.05
N LEU A 288 15.48 -1.74 -9.41
CA LEU A 288 15.38 -1.63 -7.96
C LEU A 288 15.51 -3.02 -7.30
N PRO A 289 16.56 -3.27 -6.49
CA PRO A 289 16.76 -4.58 -5.87
C PRO A 289 15.71 -4.87 -4.81
N ARG A 290 15.09 -6.06 -4.86
CA ARG A 290 14.07 -6.47 -3.87
C ARG A 290 14.66 -6.60 -2.47
N GLU A 291 15.91 -7.01 -2.33
CA GLU A 291 16.60 -7.09 -1.03
C GLU A 291 16.72 -5.72 -0.31
N TRP A 292 16.82 -4.61 -1.06
CA TRP A 292 16.86 -3.29 -0.46
C TRP A 292 15.54 -2.98 0.22
N VAL A 293 14.43 -3.33 -0.42
CA VAL A 293 13.08 -3.07 0.11
C VAL A 293 12.89 -3.85 1.41
N VAL A 294 13.08 -5.17 1.38
CA VAL A 294 12.79 -6.08 2.51
C VAL A 294 13.61 -5.74 3.77
N ARG A 295 14.87 -5.32 3.61
CA ARG A 295 15.76 -4.99 4.73
C ARG A 295 15.23 -3.86 5.62
N PHE A 296 14.46 -2.92 5.07
CA PHE A 296 13.94 -1.78 5.83
C PHE A 296 12.63 -2.07 6.59
N PHE A 297 11.91 -3.14 6.26
CA PHE A 297 10.61 -3.47 6.89
C PHE A 297 10.70 -4.52 8.01
N GLY A 298 11.85 -5.19 8.17
CA GLY A 298 12.02 -6.33 9.08
C GLY A 298 12.61 -6.00 10.46
N GLN A 299 12.85 -4.74 10.79
CA GLN A 299 13.45 -4.35 12.07
C GLN A 299 12.38 -3.79 13.03
N GLY A 300 12.44 -4.16 14.31
CA GLY A 300 11.48 -3.71 15.35
C GLY A 300 11.79 -2.34 15.96
N ASP A 301 12.73 -1.58 15.37
CA ASP A 301 13.18 -0.30 15.90
C ASP A 301 12.25 0.85 15.49
N PRO A 302 11.92 1.79 16.42
CA PRO A 302 11.13 2.97 16.09
C PRO A 302 11.72 3.83 14.97
N LEU A 303 13.02 3.75 14.72
CA LEU A 303 13.70 4.50 13.64
C LEU A 303 13.41 3.95 12.24
N ASN A 304 12.82 2.77 12.11
CA ASN A 304 12.54 2.18 10.79
C ASN A 304 11.54 2.97 9.98
N ILE A 305 10.56 3.59 10.63
CA ILE A 305 9.63 4.52 9.97
C ILE A 305 10.41 5.66 9.30
N VAL A 306 11.47 6.18 9.95
CA VAL A 306 12.32 7.23 9.38
C VAL A 306 13.13 6.69 8.21
N TRP A 307 13.78 5.54 8.37
CA TRP A 307 14.59 4.94 7.31
C TRP A 307 13.75 4.58 6.08
N VAL A 308 12.56 4.01 6.27
CA VAL A 308 11.62 3.68 5.20
C VAL A 308 11.11 4.95 4.50
N THR A 309 10.80 6.01 5.25
CA THR A 309 10.37 7.29 4.65
C THR A 309 11.49 7.92 3.83
N LEU A 310 12.74 7.86 4.30
CA LEU A 310 13.89 8.38 3.55
C LEU A 310 14.22 7.51 2.34
N ALA A 311 14.12 6.19 2.48
CA ALA A 311 14.31 5.23 1.40
C ALA A 311 13.21 5.34 0.33
N SER A 312 11.98 5.72 0.69
CA SER A 312 10.89 5.88 -0.28
C SER A 312 11.12 7.04 -1.25
N VAL A 313 11.98 8.01 -0.90
CA VAL A 313 12.32 9.16 -1.76
C VAL A 313 12.98 8.72 -3.08
N PRO A 314 14.08 7.95 -3.08
CA PRO A 314 14.69 7.47 -4.32
C PRO A 314 13.93 6.31 -4.98
N MET A 315 13.10 5.56 -4.25
CA MET A 315 12.53 4.28 -4.72
C MET A 315 11.51 4.37 -5.84
N PHE A 316 11.10 5.57 -6.26
CA PHE A 316 10.17 5.78 -7.38
C PHE A 316 8.94 4.87 -7.30
N LEU A 317 8.02 5.16 -6.40
CA LEU A 317 6.87 4.28 -6.21
C LEU A 317 5.64 4.89 -6.83
N HIS A 318 5.08 4.18 -7.82
CA HIS A 318 3.74 4.49 -8.24
C HIS A 318 2.74 4.12 -7.14
N GLN A 319 1.65 4.89 -7.03
CA GLN A 319 0.63 4.69 -6.00
C GLN A 319 -0.03 3.30 -6.04
N ILE A 320 -0.03 2.66 -7.21
CA ILE A 320 -0.52 1.29 -7.42
C ILE A 320 0.51 0.29 -6.88
N SER A 321 1.75 0.37 -7.36
CA SER A 321 2.85 -0.53 -6.96
C SER A 321 3.08 -0.53 -5.45
N ALA A 322 2.89 0.60 -4.77
CA ALA A 322 3.06 0.68 -3.31
C ALA A 322 2.16 -0.30 -2.52
N SER A 323 0.89 -0.50 -2.93
CA SER A 323 0.00 -1.48 -2.28
C SER A 323 0.45 -2.92 -2.51
N SER A 324 0.73 -3.25 -3.77
CA SER A 324 1.08 -4.61 -4.16
C SER A 324 2.45 -5.02 -3.61
N ILE A 325 3.42 -4.08 -3.55
CA ILE A 325 4.71 -4.30 -2.89
C ILE A 325 4.50 -4.59 -1.40
N VAL A 326 3.70 -3.79 -0.69
CA VAL A 326 3.42 -4.03 0.74
C VAL A 326 2.69 -5.37 0.95
N TYR A 327 1.78 -5.75 0.06
CA TYR A 327 1.14 -7.06 0.08
C TYR A 327 2.14 -8.21 -0.07
N HIS A 328 3.05 -8.13 -1.04
CA HIS A 328 4.10 -9.14 -1.24
C HIS A 328 5.10 -9.18 -0.09
N ILE A 329 5.46 -8.02 0.47
CA ILE A 329 6.33 -7.91 1.65
C ILE A 329 5.64 -8.52 2.87
N LYS A 330 4.35 -8.24 3.10
CA LYS A 330 3.56 -8.91 4.15
C LYS A 330 3.54 -10.43 3.96
N GLY A 331 3.48 -10.88 2.72
CA GLY A 331 3.60 -12.29 2.36
C GLY A 331 5.00 -12.89 2.60
N SER A 332 6.06 -12.09 2.46
CA SER A 332 7.46 -12.56 2.47
C SER A 332 8.21 -12.29 3.78
N LEU A 333 7.77 -11.33 4.59
CA LEU A 333 8.39 -11.03 5.88
C LEU A 333 8.05 -12.12 6.89
N GLU A 334 9.12 -12.66 7.44
CA GLU A 334 9.19 -13.65 8.50
C GLU A 334 8.80 -13.10 9.90
N GLY A 335 8.14 -11.95 9.97
CA GLY A 335 7.82 -11.24 11.22
C GLY A 335 6.75 -10.16 11.02
N THR A 336 6.35 -9.54 12.12
CA THR A 336 5.36 -8.44 12.13
C THR A 336 5.87 -7.31 11.24
N LEU A 337 5.23 -7.11 10.08
CA LEU A 337 5.42 -5.91 9.28
C LEU A 337 5.13 -4.72 10.17
N ASP A 338 6.11 -3.85 10.41
CA ASP A 338 5.87 -2.60 11.12
C ASP A 338 4.85 -1.79 10.30
N ALA A 339 3.62 -1.75 10.78
CA ALA A 339 2.51 -1.22 10.03
C ALA A 339 2.63 0.31 9.84
N GLY A 340 3.30 1.00 10.77
CA GLY A 340 3.75 2.37 10.62
C GLY A 340 4.74 2.52 9.46
N ALA A 341 5.71 1.62 9.34
CA ALA A 341 6.67 1.62 8.23
C ALA A 341 5.98 1.30 6.88
N ALA A 342 5.06 0.33 6.86
CA ALA A 342 4.24 0.04 5.69
C ALA A 342 3.42 1.25 5.24
N LEU A 343 2.78 1.95 6.19
CA LEU A 343 2.02 3.17 5.90
C LEU A 343 2.93 4.31 5.44
N ALA A 344 4.11 4.47 6.06
CA ALA A 344 5.11 5.44 5.66
C ALA A 344 5.57 5.23 4.21
N PHE A 345 5.75 3.97 3.81
CA PHE A 345 6.07 3.61 2.43
C PHE A 345 4.92 3.89 1.46
N MET A 346 3.69 3.52 1.83
CA MET A 346 2.49 3.72 0.99
C MET A 346 2.16 5.20 0.78
N ILE A 347 2.51 6.06 1.73
CA ILE A 347 2.29 7.50 1.63
C ILE A 347 3.52 8.18 1.03
N GLY A 348 4.69 7.97 1.62
CA GLY A 348 5.94 8.63 1.27
C GLY A 348 6.33 8.40 -0.19
N GLY A 349 6.32 7.15 -0.64
CA GLY A 349 6.75 6.78 -1.99
C GLY A 349 6.05 7.57 -3.10
N PRO A 350 4.71 7.52 -3.19
CA PRO A 350 3.99 8.22 -4.26
C PRO A 350 4.13 9.74 -4.25
N VAL A 351 4.19 10.39 -3.08
CA VAL A 351 4.32 11.86 -3.02
C VAL A 351 5.74 12.34 -3.28
N THR A 352 6.76 11.54 -2.98
CA THR A 352 8.17 11.90 -3.24
C THR A 352 8.69 11.40 -4.59
N ALA A 353 7.82 10.88 -5.45
CA ALA A 353 8.21 10.33 -6.74
C ALA A 353 9.00 11.33 -7.60
N VAL A 354 10.07 10.86 -8.23
CA VAL A 354 11.00 11.67 -9.06
C VAL A 354 10.30 12.50 -10.14
N PRO A 355 9.28 12.02 -10.90
CA PRO A 355 8.68 12.81 -11.96
C PRO A 355 8.01 14.06 -11.38
N THR A 356 7.36 13.91 -10.23
CA THR A 356 6.78 15.01 -9.45
C THR A 356 7.87 15.99 -9.03
N MET A 357 9.00 15.49 -8.51
CA MET A 357 10.12 16.33 -8.06
C MET A 357 10.76 17.13 -9.20
N VAL A 358 10.98 16.48 -10.34
CA VAL A 358 11.55 17.09 -11.56
C VAL A 358 10.63 18.19 -12.07
N LEU A 359 9.32 17.92 -12.09
CA LEU A 359 8.33 18.88 -12.52
C LEU A 359 8.27 20.07 -11.55
N PHE A 360 8.36 19.82 -10.24
CA PHE A 360 8.43 20.88 -9.24
C PHE A 360 9.68 21.75 -9.43
N TRP A 361 10.85 21.13 -9.58
CA TRP A 361 12.11 21.83 -9.79
C TRP A 361 12.12 22.65 -11.08
N SER A 362 11.39 22.18 -12.09
CA SER A 362 11.29 22.85 -13.39
C SER A 362 10.39 24.09 -13.34
N PHE A 363 9.27 24.06 -12.61
CA PHE A 363 8.28 25.15 -12.61
C PHE A 363 8.35 26.10 -11.43
N PHE A 364 8.69 25.59 -10.25
CA PHE A 364 8.62 26.33 -9.00
C PHE A 364 10.00 26.71 -8.49
N ARG A 365 10.10 27.85 -7.78
CA ARG A 365 11.38 28.23 -7.14
C ARG A 365 11.78 27.15 -6.12
N LYS A 366 13.09 26.96 -5.93
CA LYS A 366 13.67 25.99 -4.99
C LYS A 366 13.01 26.01 -3.59
N ARG A 367 12.58 27.20 -3.12
CA ARG A 367 11.88 27.36 -1.83
C ARG A 367 10.56 26.59 -1.75
N VAL A 368 9.78 26.58 -2.84
CA VAL A 368 8.50 25.88 -2.92
C VAL A 368 8.73 24.37 -3.04
N PHE A 369 9.76 23.96 -3.79
CA PHE A 369 10.21 22.57 -3.84
C PHE A 369 10.59 22.04 -2.44
N PHE A 370 11.42 22.77 -1.70
CA PHE A 370 11.80 22.37 -0.34
C PHE A 370 10.62 22.40 0.63
N LEU A 371 9.68 23.33 0.45
CA LEU A 371 8.43 23.32 1.21
C LEU A 371 7.61 22.06 0.93
N TYR A 372 7.46 21.68 -0.34
CA TYR A 372 6.76 20.47 -0.74
C TYR A 372 7.43 19.24 -0.12
N MET A 373 8.74 19.09 -0.31
CA MET A 373 9.50 17.96 0.26
C MET A 373 9.42 17.92 1.78
N PHE A 374 9.54 19.05 2.46
CA PHE A 374 9.40 19.12 3.91
C PHE A 374 7.99 18.71 4.35
N ALA A 375 6.94 19.21 3.69
CA ALA A 375 5.56 18.84 3.98
C ALA A 375 5.32 17.34 3.77
N CYS A 376 5.83 16.78 2.68
CA CYS A 376 5.73 15.36 2.36
C CYS A 376 6.46 14.49 3.38
N LEU A 377 7.73 14.77 3.69
CA LEU A 377 8.51 13.96 4.63
C LEU A 377 7.98 14.08 6.05
N SER A 378 7.79 15.31 6.54
CA SER A 378 7.32 15.53 7.92
C SER A 378 5.89 15.01 8.12
N GLY A 379 5.01 15.18 7.14
CA GLY A 379 3.64 14.69 7.20
C GLY A 379 3.57 13.16 7.14
N THR A 380 4.37 12.51 6.29
CA THR A 380 4.47 11.04 6.26
C THR A 380 4.94 10.51 7.60
N LEU A 381 5.98 11.09 8.20
CA LEU A 381 6.45 10.68 9.52
C LEU A 381 5.40 10.90 10.60
N LEU A 382 4.75 12.07 10.62
CA LEU A 382 3.72 12.40 11.60
C LEU A 382 2.53 11.42 11.52
N ILE A 383 2.07 11.12 10.30
CA ILE A 383 0.97 10.18 10.08
C ILE A 383 1.40 8.77 10.43
N ALA A 384 2.57 8.31 9.99
CA ALA A 384 3.05 6.96 10.26
C ALA A 384 3.26 6.69 11.76
N TYR A 385 3.96 7.58 12.48
CA TYR A 385 4.11 7.46 13.93
C TYR A 385 2.79 7.65 14.68
N GLY A 386 1.97 8.62 14.26
CA GLY A 386 0.65 8.84 14.84
C GLY A 386 -0.23 7.60 14.71
N PHE A 387 -0.19 6.95 13.54
CA PHE A 387 -0.94 5.74 13.28
C PHE A 387 -0.38 4.52 14.03
N GLN A 388 0.95 4.38 14.08
CA GLN A 388 1.62 3.35 14.86
C GLN A 388 1.23 3.41 16.34
N TYR A 389 1.17 4.62 16.92
CA TYR A 389 0.85 4.81 18.33
C TYR A 389 -0.65 4.74 18.63
N LEU A 390 -1.50 5.27 17.74
CA LEU A 390 -2.94 5.38 17.99
C LEU A 390 -3.73 4.12 17.64
N VAL A 391 -3.26 3.32 16.66
CA VAL A 391 -4.05 2.20 16.11
C VAL A 391 -3.43 0.83 16.38
N PHE A 392 -2.11 0.71 16.40
CA PHE A 392 -1.45 -0.57 16.55
C PHE A 392 -0.92 -0.79 17.97
N VAL A 393 -1.14 -2.00 18.49
CA VAL A 393 -0.47 -2.45 19.71
C VAL A 393 0.90 -3.01 19.29
N PRO A 394 2.02 -2.55 19.87
CA PRO A 394 3.34 -3.06 19.53
C PRO A 394 3.41 -4.59 19.65
N GLY A 395 3.92 -5.25 18.61
CA GLY A 395 4.06 -6.71 18.55
C GLY A 395 2.81 -7.48 18.12
N VAL A 396 1.75 -6.81 17.65
CA VAL A 396 0.51 -7.45 17.17
C VAL A 396 0.34 -7.25 15.66
N ASP A 397 0.25 -8.34 14.89
CA ASP A 397 -0.04 -8.31 13.45
C ASP A 397 -1.55 -8.21 13.20
N VAL A 398 -2.11 -7.01 13.32
CA VAL A 398 -3.54 -6.75 13.09
C VAL A 398 -3.97 -7.08 11.65
N GLY A 399 -3.03 -7.17 10.71
CA GLY A 399 -3.31 -7.59 9.34
C GLY A 399 -3.50 -9.10 9.18
N ASN A 400 -3.24 -9.91 10.21
CA ASN A 400 -3.36 -11.35 10.14
C ASN A 400 -4.83 -11.80 10.10
N PRO A 401 -5.20 -12.77 9.23
CA PRO A 401 -6.58 -13.28 9.17
C PRO A 401 -7.12 -13.79 10.52
N LEU A 402 -6.26 -14.29 11.40
CA LEU A 402 -6.65 -14.75 12.74
C LEU A 402 -7.27 -13.61 13.57
N LEU A 403 -6.77 -12.38 13.42
CA LEU A 403 -7.17 -11.22 14.20
C LEU A 403 -8.26 -10.37 13.52
N LYS A 404 -8.82 -10.85 12.40
CA LYS A 404 -9.87 -10.17 11.64
C LYS A 404 -11.10 -9.92 12.50
N GLY A 405 -11.43 -8.65 12.72
CA GLY A 405 -12.59 -8.26 13.54
C GLY A 405 -12.43 -8.51 15.04
N VAL A 406 -11.21 -8.80 15.51
CA VAL A 406 -10.89 -9.03 16.93
C VAL A 406 -10.33 -7.73 17.51
N GLY A 407 -11.05 -7.12 18.46
CA GLY A 407 -10.60 -5.91 19.15
C GLY A 407 -9.77 -6.22 20.39
N SER A 408 -10.17 -7.23 21.14
CA SER A 408 -9.43 -7.74 22.29
C SER A 408 -9.62 -9.23 22.49
N LEU A 409 -8.65 -9.84 23.16
CA LEU A 409 -8.67 -11.24 23.53
C LEU A 409 -8.53 -11.37 25.04
N SER A 410 -9.08 -12.45 25.60
CA SER A 410 -8.79 -12.78 26.99
C SER A 410 -7.30 -13.04 27.17
N GLY A 411 -6.75 -12.45 28.24
CA GLY A 411 -5.38 -12.67 28.66
C GLY A 411 -5.27 -13.80 29.66
N GLY A 412 -4.43 -13.60 30.67
CA GLY A 412 -4.03 -14.58 31.69
C GLY A 412 -2.58 -15.05 31.50
N GLU A 413 -2.26 -16.17 32.15
CA GLU A 413 -0.99 -16.86 31.94
C GLU A 413 -0.91 -17.36 30.49
N ALA A 414 0.17 -17.00 29.81
CA ALA A 414 0.51 -17.52 28.49
C ALA A 414 1.93 -18.08 28.50
N VAL A 415 2.12 -19.21 27.84
CA VAL A 415 3.44 -19.76 27.56
C VAL A 415 4.10 -18.91 26.47
N VAL A 416 5.29 -18.38 26.75
CA VAL A 416 6.01 -17.53 25.80
C VAL A 416 6.52 -18.37 24.62
N ILE A 417 6.15 -17.97 23.41
CA ILE A 417 6.55 -18.61 22.16
C ILE A 417 7.77 -17.90 21.57
N ARG A 418 8.80 -18.65 21.22
CA ARG A 418 9.95 -18.18 20.43
C ARG A 418 10.06 -18.94 19.11
N LYS A 419 10.46 -18.20 18.08
CA LYS A 419 10.66 -18.67 16.71
C LYS A 419 12.15 -18.93 16.44
N HIS A 420 12.44 -20.00 15.71
CA HIS A 420 13.76 -20.33 15.16
C HIS A 420 13.75 -20.67 13.66
N ASP A 421 12.63 -21.16 13.12
CA ASP A 421 12.49 -21.50 11.69
C ASP A 421 11.80 -20.36 10.93
N PRO A 422 12.31 -19.96 9.74
CA PRO A 422 11.76 -18.86 8.94
C PRO A 422 10.26 -18.97 8.63
N ASN A 423 9.73 -20.19 8.49
CA ASN A 423 8.34 -20.45 8.11
C ASN A 423 7.32 -20.22 9.25
N VAL A 424 7.80 -20.03 10.49
CA VAL A 424 6.95 -19.62 11.62
C VAL A 424 6.73 -18.11 11.57
N ARG A 425 5.54 -17.61 11.86
CA ARG A 425 5.22 -16.18 11.93
C ARG A 425 4.63 -15.86 13.28
N MET A 426 5.19 -14.88 13.99
CA MET A 426 4.59 -14.36 15.21
C MET A 426 3.38 -13.49 14.84
N VAL A 427 2.20 -13.86 15.33
CA VAL A 427 0.94 -13.14 15.09
C VAL A 427 0.67 -12.15 16.22
N MET A 428 0.98 -12.54 17.45
CA MET A 428 0.78 -11.69 18.62
C MET A 428 1.91 -11.93 19.63
N ASP A 429 2.69 -10.90 19.88
CA ASP A 429 3.79 -10.87 20.84
C ASP A 429 3.74 -9.56 21.66
N PRO A 430 2.74 -9.39 22.54
CA PRO A 430 2.60 -8.17 23.30
C PRO A 430 3.77 -8.05 24.29
N ALA A 431 4.60 -7.02 24.11
CA ALA A 431 5.77 -6.75 24.95
C ALA A 431 6.84 -7.87 25.01
N GLY A 432 6.99 -8.69 23.96
CA GLY A 432 8.01 -9.75 23.90
C GLY A 432 7.65 -11.00 24.72
N LYS A 433 6.38 -11.17 25.08
CA LYS A 433 5.82 -12.28 25.87
C LYS A 433 5.22 -13.42 25.02
N GLY A 434 5.43 -13.40 23.71
CA GLY A 434 5.17 -14.42 22.70
C GLY A 434 3.87 -15.20 22.92
N ALA A 435 2.74 -14.73 22.39
CA ALA A 435 1.44 -15.33 22.70
C ALA A 435 0.87 -16.21 21.57
N VAL A 436 0.99 -15.78 20.30
CA VAL A 436 0.41 -16.51 19.16
C VAL A 436 1.39 -16.53 17.99
N ALA A 437 1.56 -17.71 17.39
CA ALA A 437 2.35 -17.90 16.17
C ALA A 437 1.63 -18.82 15.17
N THR A 438 1.89 -18.64 13.89
CA THR A 438 1.46 -19.54 12.81
C THR A 438 2.66 -20.17 12.14
N TYR A 439 2.50 -21.32 11.53
CA TYR A 439 3.47 -21.94 10.64
C TYR A 439 2.74 -22.27 9.34
N SER A 440 3.31 -21.86 8.21
CA SER A 440 2.82 -22.26 6.90
C SER A 440 3.99 -22.35 5.92
N ASN A 441 4.04 -23.43 5.15
CA ASN A 441 5.03 -23.60 4.10
C ASN A 441 4.38 -24.29 2.89
N ALA A 442 3.85 -23.47 1.99
CA ALA A 442 3.20 -23.93 0.77
C ALA A 442 4.19 -24.55 -0.25
N ALA A 443 5.48 -24.24 -0.15
CA ALA A 443 6.51 -24.77 -1.05
C ALA A 443 6.92 -26.20 -0.71
N ASP A 444 6.93 -26.57 0.58
CA ASP A 444 7.29 -27.91 1.06
C ASP A 444 6.10 -28.87 1.22
N GLY A 445 4.88 -28.45 0.85
CA GLY A 445 3.66 -29.28 0.90
C GLY A 445 3.13 -29.57 2.31
N ARG A 446 3.70 -28.97 3.36
CA ARG A 446 3.25 -29.14 4.75
C ARG A 446 2.03 -28.27 5.06
N GLY A 447 1.07 -28.83 5.77
CA GLY A 447 -0.14 -28.16 6.20
C GLY A 447 0.10 -27.06 7.25
N PRO A 448 -0.88 -26.17 7.45
CA PRO A 448 -0.74 -25.04 8.35
C PRO A 448 -0.82 -25.46 9.83
N VAL A 449 -0.06 -24.79 10.70
CA VAL A 449 -0.12 -24.99 12.14
C VAL A 449 -0.30 -23.65 12.86
N VAL A 450 -1.14 -23.60 13.89
CA VAL A 450 -1.27 -22.46 14.80
C VAL A 450 -0.77 -22.87 16.18
N PHE A 451 0.03 -22.03 16.81
CA PHE A 451 0.48 -22.14 18.19
C PHE A 451 -0.10 -20.99 18.99
N ASP A 452 -0.88 -21.28 20.05
CA ASP A 452 -1.40 -20.26 20.96
C ASP A 452 -1.02 -20.63 22.39
N GLY A 453 -0.18 -19.79 23.01
CA GLY A 453 0.36 -20.02 24.35
C GLY A 453 -0.64 -19.76 25.47
N ALA A 454 -1.81 -19.17 25.19
CA ALA A 454 -2.81 -18.83 26.18
C ALA A 454 -4.00 -19.81 26.10
N GLN A 455 -3.99 -20.88 26.89
CA GLN A 455 -5.11 -21.84 26.89
C GLN A 455 -6.41 -21.26 27.43
N GLY A 456 -6.35 -20.32 28.37
CA GLY A 456 -7.52 -19.76 29.06
C GLY A 456 -8.56 -19.10 28.15
N ARG A 457 -8.16 -18.63 26.95
CA ARG A 457 -9.07 -18.04 25.94
C ARG A 457 -9.91 -19.08 25.18
N PHE A 458 -9.55 -20.36 25.25
CA PHE A 458 -10.33 -21.47 24.69
C PHE A 458 -11.26 -22.14 25.72
N ALA A 459 -11.17 -21.73 26.99
CA ALA A 459 -12.04 -22.23 28.04
C ALA A 459 -13.50 -21.80 27.80
N ALA A 460 -14.45 -22.70 28.03
CA ALA A 460 -15.89 -22.44 27.85
C ALA A 460 -16.36 -21.22 28.65
N ALA A 461 -15.84 -21.03 29.86
CA ALA A 461 -16.17 -19.89 30.72
C ALA A 461 -15.70 -18.52 30.16
N MET A 462 -14.74 -18.52 29.23
CA MET A 462 -14.17 -17.32 28.62
C MET A 462 -14.58 -17.15 27.15
N ALA A 463 -15.38 -18.08 26.61
CA ALA A 463 -15.82 -18.08 25.21
C ALA A 463 -16.54 -16.78 24.80
N ASP A 464 -17.38 -16.24 25.69
CA ASP A 464 -18.17 -15.02 25.46
C ASP A 464 -17.53 -13.76 26.07
N ARG A 465 -16.30 -13.86 26.59
CA ARG A 465 -15.52 -12.68 27.02
C ARG A 465 -14.63 -12.20 25.88
N CYS A 466 -14.55 -10.87 25.73
CA CYS A 466 -13.81 -10.23 24.63
C CYS A 466 -14.29 -10.79 23.26
N ASP A 467 -13.40 -10.86 22.27
CA ASP A 467 -13.72 -11.40 20.94
C ASP A 467 -13.20 -12.83 20.72
N ASN A 468 -13.03 -13.61 21.81
CA ASN A 468 -12.48 -14.97 21.75
C ASN A 468 -13.24 -15.89 20.78
N ARG A 469 -14.58 -15.82 20.77
CA ARG A 469 -15.43 -16.60 19.85
C ARG A 469 -15.10 -16.31 18.38
N VAL A 470 -14.93 -15.04 18.03
CA VAL A 470 -14.59 -14.62 16.66
C VAL A 470 -13.19 -15.11 16.30
N TYR A 471 -12.24 -14.97 17.21
CA TYR A 471 -10.86 -15.44 17.04
C TYR A 471 -10.77 -16.95 16.82
N ILE A 472 -11.46 -17.77 17.63
CA ILE A 472 -11.48 -19.23 17.46
C ILE A 472 -12.09 -19.62 16.11
N GLY A 473 -13.15 -18.92 15.68
CA GLY A 473 -13.71 -19.11 14.34
C GLY A 473 -12.71 -18.78 13.24
N ASN A 474 -11.96 -17.67 13.38
CA ASN A 474 -10.93 -17.27 12.42
C ASN A 474 -9.77 -18.28 12.34
N ILE A 475 -9.41 -18.95 13.45
CA ILE A 475 -8.44 -20.06 13.45
C ILE A 475 -8.94 -21.21 12.58
N ALA A 476 -10.20 -21.62 12.75
CA ALA A 476 -10.79 -22.71 11.96
C ALA A 476 -10.84 -22.38 10.46
N ASP A 477 -11.23 -21.15 10.12
CA ASP A 477 -11.25 -20.66 8.74
C ASP A 477 -9.83 -20.64 8.16
N TRP A 478 -8.86 -20.06 8.87
CA TRP A 478 -7.48 -19.95 8.40
C TRP A 478 -6.82 -21.31 8.22
N LEU A 479 -6.97 -22.22 9.18
CA LEU A 479 -6.48 -23.60 9.08
C LEU A 479 -7.16 -24.34 7.93
N GLY A 480 -8.46 -24.14 7.73
CA GLY A 480 -9.23 -24.77 6.66
C GLY A 480 -8.84 -24.29 5.26
N GLU A 481 -8.71 -22.97 5.08
CA GLU A 481 -8.32 -22.33 3.81
C GLU A 481 -6.90 -22.67 3.38
N ASN A 482 -6.00 -22.88 4.35
CA ASN A 482 -4.59 -23.18 4.10
C ASN A 482 -4.28 -24.70 4.13
N SER A 483 -5.25 -25.55 4.47
CA SER A 483 -5.10 -27.01 4.48
C SER A 483 -5.29 -27.58 3.06
N LEU A 484 -4.50 -28.62 2.74
CA LEU A 484 -4.64 -29.40 1.51
C LEU A 484 -5.45 -30.68 1.74
N ALA A 485 -5.93 -30.92 2.96
CA ALA A 485 -6.69 -32.11 3.32
C ALA A 485 -8.13 -32.06 2.78
N ALA A 486 -8.60 -33.19 2.22
CA ALA A 486 -9.96 -33.32 1.68
C ALA A 486 -11.07 -33.15 2.74
N ALA A 487 -10.74 -33.35 4.02
CA ALA A 487 -11.66 -33.25 5.16
C ALA A 487 -11.41 -31.99 6.02
N SER A 488 -10.95 -30.89 5.44
CA SER A 488 -10.58 -29.65 6.16
C SER A 488 -11.71 -29.02 6.98
N SER A 489 -12.98 -29.40 6.75
CA SER A 489 -14.14 -28.96 7.53
C SER A 489 -14.40 -29.78 8.81
N LYS A 490 -13.68 -30.90 9.02
CA LYS A 490 -13.81 -31.75 10.20
C LYS A 490 -12.68 -31.48 11.18
N ILE A 491 -13.04 -31.12 12.41
CA ILE A 491 -12.12 -30.72 13.48
C ILE A 491 -12.15 -31.77 14.59
N LEU A 492 -10.99 -32.34 14.90
CA LEU A 492 -10.78 -33.15 16.09
C LEU A 492 -10.19 -32.30 17.20
N VAL A 493 -10.94 -32.09 18.28
CA VAL A 493 -10.47 -31.42 19.49
C VAL A 493 -10.02 -32.48 20.48
N TYR A 494 -8.70 -32.61 20.64
CA TYR A 494 -8.07 -33.64 21.45
C TYR A 494 -7.46 -33.05 22.71
N SER A 495 -8.04 -33.45 23.85
CA SER A 495 -7.58 -33.08 25.19
C SER A 495 -6.60 -34.13 25.70
N LEU A 496 -5.38 -33.68 26.00
CA LEU A 496 -4.26 -34.53 26.40
C LEU A 496 -4.07 -34.63 27.92
N GLY A 497 -4.89 -33.94 28.73
CA GLY A 497 -4.74 -33.93 30.19
C GLY A 497 -5.95 -33.38 30.94
N SER A 498 -5.88 -33.43 32.26
CA SER A 498 -6.92 -32.98 33.19
C SER A 498 -6.77 -31.49 33.58
N GLY A 499 -7.84 -30.89 34.12
CA GLY A 499 -7.84 -29.51 34.60
C GLY A 499 -8.19 -28.48 33.52
N SER A 500 -7.34 -27.47 33.32
CA SER A 500 -7.56 -26.40 32.33
C SER A 500 -7.62 -26.89 30.87
N GLY A 501 -7.07 -28.08 30.61
CA GLY A 501 -7.10 -28.77 29.32
C GLY A 501 -8.21 -29.81 29.16
N ASP A 502 -9.12 -29.97 30.11
CA ASP A 502 -10.20 -30.94 30.03
C ASP A 502 -11.16 -30.63 28.85
N ALA A 503 -11.48 -31.64 28.04
CA ALA A 503 -12.42 -31.52 26.92
C ALA A 503 -13.79 -30.96 27.34
N ALA A 504 -14.24 -31.23 28.58
CA ALA A 504 -15.48 -30.68 29.10
C ALA A 504 -15.38 -29.17 29.40
N ALA A 505 -14.19 -28.69 29.77
CA ALA A 505 -13.92 -27.29 30.10
C ALA A 505 -13.55 -26.44 28.87
N LEU A 506 -13.21 -27.07 27.74
CA LEU A 506 -12.79 -26.42 26.49
C LEU A 506 -13.96 -26.25 25.50
N LEU A 507 -13.98 -25.13 24.77
CA LEU A 507 -14.93 -24.81 23.70
C LEU A 507 -16.40 -25.00 24.12
N GLY A 508 -16.97 -23.97 24.75
CA GLY A 508 -18.38 -23.97 25.16
C GLY A 508 -19.36 -24.06 23.98
N ASP A 509 -20.64 -24.27 24.28
CA ASP A 509 -21.69 -24.47 23.26
C ASP A 509 -21.80 -23.31 22.27
N THR A 510 -21.51 -22.09 22.70
CA THR A 510 -21.51 -20.88 21.86
C THR A 510 -20.43 -20.93 20.78
N VAL A 511 -19.23 -21.42 21.10
CA VAL A 511 -18.13 -21.59 20.13
C VAL A 511 -18.43 -22.74 19.18
N LEU A 512 -18.99 -23.85 19.69
CA LEU A 512 -19.42 -24.96 18.84
C LEU A 512 -20.52 -24.54 17.85
N ALA A 513 -21.46 -23.70 18.28
CA ALA A 513 -22.50 -23.13 17.42
C ALA A 513 -21.91 -22.19 16.35
N GLU A 514 -20.94 -21.34 16.69
CA GLU A 514 -20.20 -20.49 15.74
C GLU A 514 -19.49 -21.33 14.67
N LEU A 515 -18.72 -22.34 15.09
CA LEU A 515 -17.99 -23.24 14.18
C LEU A 515 -18.95 -24.00 13.26
N LYS A 516 -20.07 -24.49 13.81
CA LYS A 516 -21.13 -25.16 13.01
C LYS A 516 -21.79 -24.19 12.03
N GLY A 517 -22.02 -22.94 12.43
CA GLY A 517 -22.55 -21.89 11.56
C GLY A 517 -21.63 -21.55 10.39
N ARG A 518 -20.31 -21.71 10.57
CA ARG A 518 -19.28 -21.59 9.52
C ARG A 518 -19.09 -22.87 8.69
N GLY A 519 -19.80 -23.96 9.01
CA GLY A 519 -19.77 -25.21 8.25
C GLY A 519 -18.79 -26.27 8.77
N PHE A 520 -18.18 -26.07 9.94
CA PHE A 520 -17.27 -27.04 10.55
C PHE A 520 -18.02 -28.07 11.40
N THR A 521 -17.53 -29.31 11.38
CA THR A 521 -18.00 -30.39 12.27
C THR A 521 -16.93 -30.69 13.30
N VAL A 522 -17.25 -30.52 14.59
CA VAL A 522 -16.29 -30.64 15.69
C VAL A 522 -16.58 -31.91 16.50
N ARG A 523 -15.56 -32.73 16.73
CA ARG A 523 -15.59 -33.85 17.68
C ARG A 523 -14.60 -33.60 18.81
N LYS A 524 -15.08 -33.63 20.05
CA LYS A 524 -14.22 -33.61 21.25
C LYS A 524 -13.84 -35.05 21.61
N ALA A 525 -12.58 -35.27 21.93
CA ALA A 525 -12.06 -36.57 22.37
C ALA A 525 -11.02 -36.38 23.48
N THR A 526 -11.02 -37.29 24.44
CA THR A 526 -10.03 -37.35 25.52
C THR A 526 -9.14 -38.58 25.36
N ARG A 527 -8.08 -38.66 26.19
CA ARG A 527 -7.27 -39.88 26.34
C ARG A 527 -8.08 -41.12 26.77
N ASN A 528 -9.28 -40.96 27.35
CA ASN A 528 -10.15 -42.08 27.69
C ASN A 528 -10.91 -42.61 26.46
N ASP A 529 -11.33 -41.72 25.56
CA ASP A 529 -12.08 -42.08 24.34
C ASP A 529 -11.15 -42.62 23.25
N VAL A 530 -9.97 -42.01 23.13
CA VAL A 530 -8.94 -42.36 22.15
C VAL A 530 -7.60 -42.44 22.90
N PRO A 531 -7.21 -43.63 23.39
CA PRO A 531 -6.00 -43.79 24.20
C PRO A 531 -4.71 -43.41 23.47
N ARG A 532 -4.66 -43.65 22.16
CA ARG A 532 -3.55 -43.25 21.27
C ARG A 532 -4.07 -42.74 19.95
N LEU A 533 -3.46 -41.67 19.45
CA LEU A 533 -3.71 -41.20 18.09
C LEU A 533 -3.19 -42.24 17.08
N THR A 534 -4.04 -42.64 16.15
CA THR A 534 -3.72 -43.58 15.08
C THR A 534 -3.99 -42.95 13.72
N GLU A 535 -3.34 -43.47 12.68
CA GLU A 535 -3.50 -42.99 11.31
C GLU A 535 -4.97 -43.02 10.85
N GLY A 536 -5.72 -44.07 11.19
CA GLY A 536 -7.14 -44.19 10.85
C GLY A 536 -8.00 -43.09 11.47
N VAL A 537 -7.72 -42.68 12.71
CA VAL A 537 -8.42 -41.56 13.34
C VAL A 537 -8.04 -40.26 12.66
N LEU A 538 -6.75 -40.01 12.41
CA LEU A 538 -6.29 -38.77 11.78
C LEU A 538 -6.78 -38.62 10.33
N ALA A 539 -6.99 -39.72 9.60
CA ALA A 539 -7.50 -39.69 8.23
C ALA A 539 -8.95 -39.15 8.13
N GLU A 540 -9.74 -39.22 9.19
CA GLU A 540 -11.13 -38.75 9.20
C GLU A 540 -11.26 -37.22 9.37
N TYR A 541 -10.23 -36.56 9.90
CA TYR A 541 -10.26 -35.13 10.24
C TYR A 541 -9.17 -34.39 9.48
N GLY A 542 -9.53 -33.26 8.85
CA GLY A 542 -8.54 -32.40 8.21
C GLY A 542 -7.87 -31.42 9.17
N GLN A 543 -8.46 -31.19 10.35
CA GLN A 543 -7.89 -30.34 11.39
C GLN A 543 -7.80 -31.07 12.73
N VAL A 544 -6.65 -30.95 13.41
CA VAL A 544 -6.40 -31.56 14.72
C VAL A 544 -5.98 -30.49 15.72
N TRP A 545 -6.81 -30.26 16.74
CA TRP A 545 -6.59 -29.26 17.77
C TRP A 545 -6.16 -29.94 19.07
N LEU A 546 -4.93 -29.69 19.48
CA LEU A 546 -4.26 -30.33 20.60
C LEU A 546 -4.22 -29.38 21.78
N PHE A 547 -4.88 -29.76 22.87
CA PHE A 547 -4.89 -29.03 24.13
C PHE A 547 -4.15 -29.84 25.19
N PHE A 548 -3.03 -29.31 25.69
CA PHE A 548 -2.23 -29.97 26.71
C PHE A 548 -2.74 -29.58 28.10
N GLY A 549 -2.89 -30.55 29.00
CA GLY A 549 -3.34 -30.31 30.39
C GLY A 549 -2.19 -29.95 31.34
N ASP A 550 -2.53 -29.69 32.60
CA ASP A 550 -1.56 -29.29 33.64
C ASP A 550 -0.78 -30.47 34.25
N ASP A 551 -1.22 -31.69 33.99
CA ASP A 551 -0.74 -32.95 34.56
C ASP A 551 0.49 -33.53 33.86
N GLY A 552 1.01 -32.87 32.83
CA GLY A 552 2.23 -33.28 32.13
C GLY A 552 2.06 -34.48 31.22
N ALA A 553 0.81 -34.89 30.96
CA ALA A 553 0.50 -35.91 29.98
C ALA A 553 0.90 -35.43 28.57
N GLY A 554 1.90 -36.11 28.02
CA GLY A 554 2.53 -35.80 26.74
C GLY A 554 2.03 -36.63 25.57
N LEU A 555 2.61 -36.38 24.40
CA LEU A 555 2.51 -37.25 23.24
C LEU A 555 3.72 -38.19 23.22
N SER A 556 3.50 -39.45 22.86
CA SER A 556 4.62 -40.38 22.59
C SER A 556 5.33 -40.02 21.28
N ASP A 557 6.59 -40.42 21.12
CA ASP A 557 7.37 -40.18 19.89
C ASP A 557 6.67 -40.69 18.63
N ALA A 558 5.93 -41.80 18.74
CA ALA A 558 5.13 -42.36 17.66
C ALA A 558 3.96 -41.43 17.27
N GLU A 559 3.26 -40.86 18.25
CA GLU A 559 2.15 -39.92 18.00
C GLU A 559 2.66 -38.60 17.42
N ILE A 560 3.81 -38.11 17.90
CA ILE A 560 4.45 -36.91 17.34
C ILE A 560 4.81 -37.14 15.87
N LYS A 561 5.33 -38.33 15.54
CA LYS A 561 5.63 -38.69 14.15
C LYS A 561 4.35 -38.75 13.30
N LEU A 562 3.30 -39.40 13.79
CA LEU A 562 2.02 -39.49 13.06
C LEU A 562 1.38 -38.12 12.80
N LEU A 563 1.44 -37.21 13.78
CA LEU A 563 0.94 -35.84 13.61
C LEU A 563 1.76 -35.05 12.59
N ALA A 564 3.08 -35.22 12.60
CA ALA A 564 3.96 -34.60 11.61
C ALA A 564 3.70 -35.16 10.19
N ASP A 565 3.49 -36.47 10.07
CA ASP A 565 3.19 -37.13 8.80
C ASP A 565 1.80 -36.70 8.27
N HIS A 566 0.81 -36.60 9.16
CA HIS A 566 -0.52 -36.06 8.82
C HIS A 566 -0.44 -34.60 8.34
N ASN A 567 0.36 -33.77 9.00
CA ASN A 567 0.59 -32.39 8.57
C ASN A 567 1.34 -32.33 7.23
N ALA A 568 2.34 -33.17 7.01
CA ALA A 568 3.03 -33.29 5.73
C ALA A 568 2.12 -33.75 4.58
N ALA A 569 1.03 -34.47 4.90
CA ALA A 569 -0.02 -34.83 3.94
C ALA A 569 -1.06 -33.70 3.72
N GLY A 570 -0.84 -32.51 4.28
CA GLY A 570 -1.71 -31.34 4.12
C GLY A 570 -2.69 -31.10 5.27
N GLY A 571 -2.67 -31.94 6.31
CA GLY A 571 -3.50 -31.78 7.51
C GLY A 571 -3.12 -30.54 8.33
N ALA A 572 -4.12 -29.91 8.92
CA ALA A 572 -3.96 -28.69 9.71
C ALA A 572 -3.91 -29.00 11.21
N ALA A 573 -3.16 -28.20 11.98
CA ALA A 573 -3.09 -28.37 13.44
C ALA A 573 -3.19 -27.06 14.23
N LEU A 574 -3.81 -27.14 15.41
CA LEU A 574 -3.75 -26.11 16.45
C LEU A 574 -3.08 -26.73 17.69
N VAL A 575 -2.08 -26.06 18.25
CA VAL A 575 -1.30 -26.53 19.40
C VAL A 575 -1.39 -25.49 20.52
N VAL A 576 -2.03 -25.87 21.63
CA VAL A 576 -2.27 -24.98 22.77
C VAL A 576 -1.68 -25.60 24.05
N PRO A 577 -0.48 -25.16 24.49
CA PRO A 577 0.08 -25.57 25.76
C PRO A 577 -0.63 -24.90 26.96
N SER A 578 -0.75 -25.64 28.07
CA SER A 578 -1.16 -25.12 29.39
C SER A 578 0.01 -24.45 30.13
N ARG A 579 1.13 -25.17 30.25
CA ARG A 579 2.33 -24.80 31.01
C ARG A 579 3.62 -25.33 30.38
N LEU A 580 4.76 -24.78 30.80
CA LEU A 580 6.07 -25.24 30.37
C LEU A 580 6.39 -26.62 30.98
N GLN A 581 6.28 -27.69 30.18
CA GLN A 581 6.61 -29.05 30.64
C GLN A 581 7.43 -29.82 29.60
N PRO A 582 8.46 -30.60 30.00
CA PRO A 582 9.36 -31.29 29.08
C PRO A 582 8.66 -32.30 28.14
N GLY A 583 7.63 -32.98 28.62
CA GLY A 583 6.84 -33.95 27.85
C GLY A 583 5.62 -33.37 27.13
N GLY A 584 5.34 -32.08 27.26
CA GLY A 584 4.11 -31.44 26.76
C GLY A 584 4.18 -31.11 25.26
N ALA A 585 3.79 -29.89 24.89
CA ALA A 585 3.76 -29.46 23.49
C ALA A 585 5.16 -29.24 22.86
N ALA A 586 6.22 -29.14 23.68
CA ALA A 586 7.56 -28.72 23.25
C ALA A 586 8.21 -29.64 22.20
N PRO A 587 8.18 -30.99 22.33
CA PRO A 587 8.75 -31.88 21.32
C PRO A 587 8.09 -31.74 19.94
N LEU A 588 6.76 -31.56 19.91
CA LEU A 588 6.02 -31.34 18.66
C LEU A 588 6.35 -29.96 18.05
N ALA A 589 6.32 -28.90 18.86
CA ALA A 589 6.60 -27.54 18.42
C ALA A 589 8.03 -27.37 17.86
N SER A 590 9.01 -28.06 18.46
CA SER A 590 10.42 -28.01 18.02
C SER A 590 10.61 -28.48 16.58
N ARG A 591 9.77 -29.39 16.08
CA ARG A 591 9.80 -29.87 14.67
C ARG A 591 9.39 -28.80 13.66
N TYR A 592 8.69 -27.78 14.12
CA TYR A 592 8.30 -26.61 13.33
C TYR A 592 9.19 -25.40 13.64
N GLY A 593 10.30 -25.59 14.38
CA GLY A 593 11.19 -24.51 14.80
C GLY A 593 10.59 -23.54 15.81
N VAL A 594 9.65 -24.01 16.63
CA VAL A 594 9.05 -23.25 17.72
C VAL A 594 9.55 -23.77 19.06
N THR A 595 9.97 -22.88 19.95
CA THR A 595 10.30 -23.21 21.34
C THR A 595 9.41 -22.44 22.30
N PHE A 596 9.07 -23.09 23.42
CA PHE A 596 8.33 -22.46 24.51
C PHE A 596 9.34 -22.06 25.59
N SER A 597 9.32 -20.79 26.04
CA SER A 597 10.33 -20.23 26.95
C SER A 597 9.72 -19.45 28.12
N GLY A 598 9.33 -20.16 29.19
CA GLY A 598 8.73 -19.55 30.38
C GLY A 598 7.24 -19.21 30.24
N VAL A 599 6.67 -18.66 31.32
CA VAL A 599 5.27 -18.25 31.41
C VAL A 599 5.23 -16.76 31.69
N ALA A 600 4.37 -16.04 30.97
CA ALA A 600 4.15 -14.62 31.16
C ALA A 600 2.68 -14.33 31.44
N ASP A 601 2.43 -13.45 32.40
CA ASP A 601 1.09 -12.92 32.65
C ASP A 601 0.84 -11.72 31.72
N ASN A 602 -0.24 -11.80 30.95
CA ASN A 602 -0.69 -10.77 30.03
C ASN A 602 -1.86 -9.93 30.58
N GLY A 603 -2.18 -10.04 31.88
CA GLY A 603 -3.31 -9.38 32.50
C GLY A 603 -4.65 -9.99 32.05
N PRO A 604 -5.81 -9.44 32.47
CA PRO A 604 -7.11 -10.04 32.18
C PRO A 604 -7.54 -9.92 30.70
N GLU A 605 -7.04 -8.90 29.99
CA GLU A 605 -7.41 -8.59 28.60
C GLU A 605 -6.18 -8.14 27.82
N VAL A 606 -5.95 -8.76 26.67
CA VAL A 606 -4.92 -8.38 25.71
C VAL A 606 -5.59 -7.61 24.59
N ARG A 607 -5.26 -6.32 24.47
CA ARG A 607 -5.76 -5.50 23.37
C ARG A 607 -5.07 -5.91 22.07
N VAL A 608 -5.87 -6.18 21.05
CA VAL A 608 -5.38 -6.49 19.70
C VAL A 608 -5.30 -5.21 18.88
N ALA A 609 -6.24 -4.29 19.07
CA ALA A 609 -6.22 -2.97 18.44
C ALA A 609 -6.83 -1.90 19.36
N THR A 610 -6.22 -0.72 19.40
CA THR A 610 -6.67 0.41 20.24
C THR A 610 -7.88 1.15 19.66
N ALA A 611 -8.16 1.01 18.35
CA ALA A 611 -9.21 1.74 17.64
C ALA A 611 -10.23 0.85 16.89
N SER A 612 -10.24 -0.47 17.12
CA SER A 612 -10.98 -1.44 16.29
C SER A 612 -12.47 -1.18 16.19
N ALA A 613 -13.17 -0.77 17.25
CA ALA A 613 -14.63 -0.67 17.21
C ALA A 613 -15.18 0.44 16.28
N ALA A 614 -14.41 1.50 16.02
CA ALA A 614 -14.80 2.58 15.12
C ALA A 614 -14.36 2.28 13.68
N PHE A 615 -13.14 1.78 13.49
CA PHE A 615 -12.64 1.42 12.16
C PHE A 615 -13.37 0.19 11.59
N SER A 616 -13.65 -0.83 12.40
CA SER A 616 -14.36 -2.05 11.96
C SER A 616 -15.80 -1.75 11.54
N ARG A 617 -16.51 -0.88 12.28
CA ARG A 617 -17.85 -0.42 11.91
C ARG A 617 -17.85 0.37 10.62
N THR A 618 -16.87 1.27 10.46
CA THR A 618 -16.73 2.06 9.22
C THR A 618 -16.37 1.16 8.04
N ALA A 619 -15.49 0.19 8.23
CA ALA A 619 -15.08 -0.81 7.24
C ALA A 619 -16.23 -1.76 6.86
N GLN A 620 -17.03 -2.22 7.83
CA GLN A 620 -18.23 -3.04 7.58
C GLN A 620 -19.30 -2.26 6.82
N TRP A 621 -19.55 -1.01 7.21
CA TRP A 621 -20.49 -0.14 6.52
C TRP A 621 -20.05 0.10 5.07
N LEU A 622 -18.78 0.44 4.85
CA LEU A 622 -18.24 0.62 3.50
C LEU A 622 -18.27 -0.68 2.68
N GLY A 623 -17.94 -1.82 3.28
CA GLY A 623 -18.04 -3.14 2.65
C GLY A 623 -19.48 -3.50 2.25
N THR A 624 -20.46 -3.08 3.04
CA THR A 624 -21.89 -3.27 2.74
C THR A 624 -22.34 -2.38 1.58
N VAL A 625 -21.92 -1.11 1.59
CA VAL A 625 -22.17 -0.16 0.49
C VAL A 625 -21.52 -0.67 -0.81
N LEU A 626 -20.30 -1.19 -0.77
CA LEU A 626 -19.62 -1.74 -1.93
C LEU A 626 -20.25 -3.04 -2.45
N LYS A 627 -20.75 -3.92 -1.57
CA LYS A 627 -21.54 -5.09 -1.99
C LYS A 627 -22.82 -4.67 -2.72
N LEU A 628 -23.45 -3.59 -2.30
CA LEU A 628 -24.61 -3.01 -2.99
C LEU A 628 -24.21 -2.42 -4.35
N VAL A 629 -23.08 -1.71 -4.43
CA VAL A 629 -22.56 -1.14 -5.69
C VAL A 629 -22.08 -2.21 -6.68
N LYS A 630 -21.50 -3.32 -6.21
CA LYS A 630 -21.08 -4.44 -7.08
C LYS A 630 -22.28 -5.27 -7.59
N LYS A 631 -23.41 -5.20 -6.89
CA LYS A 631 -24.65 -5.90 -7.24
C LYS A 631 -25.56 -5.05 -8.16
N ALA A 632 -25.39 -3.73 -8.13
CA ALA A 632 -25.93 -2.78 -9.11
C ALA A 632 -25.03 -2.74 -10.36
#